data_AF-A0A7U9XJM3-F1
#
_entry.id   AF-A0A7U9XJM3-F1
#
_cell.length_a   1.000
_cell.length_b   1.000
_cell.length_c   1.000
_cell.angle_alpha   90.00
_cell.angle_beta   90.00
_cell.angle_gamma   90.00
#
_symmetry.space_group_name_H-M   'P 1'
#
loop_
_entity.id
_entity.type
_entity.pdbx_description
1 polymer ?
#
loop_
_entity_poly.entity_id
_entity_poly.type
_entity_poly.pdbx_seq_one_letter_code
_entity_poly.pdbx_strand_id
1 'polypeptide(L)'
;MIKQTGIMNINCLSTDAPFKVFENFGFQSGRTVDKFAGYSALRSDNGLVFLPRYINSFMSLKVEQYVDLDTHGMFICTVTEARVISNVETMTYNYYQSNVKPKPETEGKKGFVCLVCGYIYEGDELPDDIVCPLCKHGAADFERI
;
A
#
# COMPACT_ATOMS: atom_id res chain seq x y z
N MET A 1 14.96 5.34 6.61
CA MET A 1 15.27 4.12 5.85
C MET A 1 15.73 4.46 4.44
N ILE A 2 14.88 4.69 3.44
CA ILE A 2 15.34 4.93 2.04
C ILE A 2 16.36 6.08 1.93
N LYS A 3 16.07 7.23 2.55
CA LYS A 3 17.00 8.38 2.61
C LYS A 3 18.34 8.07 3.30
N GLN A 4 18.38 7.07 4.20
CA GLN A 4 19.59 6.67 4.92
C GLN A 4 20.36 5.57 4.17
N THR A 5 19.66 4.60 3.56
CA THR A 5 20.28 3.45 2.89
C THR A 5 20.63 3.72 1.44
N GLY A 6 19.95 4.67 0.79
CA GLY A 6 20.19 5.02 -0.61
C GLY A 6 19.80 3.92 -1.62
N ILE A 7 19.13 2.87 -1.18
CA ILE A 7 18.66 1.76 -2.03
C ILE A 7 17.21 1.43 -1.71
N MET A 8 16.45 1.05 -2.73
CA MET A 8 15.06 0.60 -2.61
C MET A 8 14.67 -0.34 -3.74
N ASN A 9 13.58 -1.08 -3.55
CA ASN A 9 12.95 -1.87 -4.61
C ASN A 9 11.55 -1.33 -4.90
N ILE A 10 11.15 -1.36 -6.17
CA ILE A 10 9.77 -1.20 -6.61
C ILE A 10 9.24 -2.57 -7.02
N ASN A 11 8.12 -2.97 -6.43
CA ASN A 11 7.41 -4.20 -6.76
C ASN A 11 6.16 -3.83 -7.56
N CYS A 12 6.07 -4.28 -8.82
CA CYS A 12 4.92 -4.02 -9.69
C CYS A 12 3.85 -5.07 -9.41
N LEU A 13 2.79 -4.68 -8.70
CA LEU A 13 1.70 -5.58 -8.38
C LEU A 13 0.95 -6.02 -9.63
N SER A 14 0.61 -7.30 -9.70
CA SER A 14 -0.23 -7.87 -10.75
C SER A 14 -1.72 -7.87 -10.35
N THR A 15 -2.61 -8.03 -11.32
CA THR A 15 -4.07 -8.05 -11.12
C THR A 15 -4.59 -9.21 -10.26
N ASP A 16 -3.75 -10.22 -9.99
CA ASP A 16 -4.05 -11.34 -9.09
C ASP A 16 -3.76 -11.02 -7.60
N ALA A 17 -3.25 -9.82 -7.29
CA ALA A 17 -2.97 -9.41 -5.93
C ALA A 17 -4.27 -9.21 -5.13
N PRO A 18 -4.52 -10.01 -4.07
CA PRO A 18 -5.72 -9.85 -3.27
C PRO A 18 -5.64 -8.60 -2.40
N PHE A 19 -6.80 -8.11 -1.93
CA PHE A 19 -6.88 -6.97 -0.99
C PHE A 19 -5.99 -7.15 0.25
N LYS A 20 -5.75 -8.40 0.67
CA LYS A 20 -4.86 -8.73 1.80
C LYS A 20 -3.44 -8.18 1.66
N VAL A 21 -2.92 -8.06 0.44
CA VAL A 21 -1.61 -7.45 0.19
C VAL A 21 -1.62 -5.98 0.62
N PHE A 22 -2.69 -5.26 0.32
CA PHE A 22 -2.85 -3.85 0.69
C PHE A 22 -3.07 -3.68 2.19
N GLU A 23 -3.84 -4.57 2.83
CA GLU A 23 -3.98 -4.55 4.29
C GLU A 23 -2.63 -4.70 4.99
N ASN A 24 -1.79 -5.63 4.51
CA ASN A 24 -0.51 -5.94 5.12
C ASN A 24 0.55 -4.85 4.84
N PHE A 25 0.66 -4.39 3.59
CA PHE A 25 1.71 -3.45 3.18
C PHE A 25 1.30 -1.98 3.16
N GLY A 26 0.00 -1.68 3.01
CA GLY A 26 -0.54 -0.32 2.90
C GLY A 26 -1.14 0.24 4.20
N PHE A 27 -1.73 -0.59 5.07
CA PHE A 27 -2.47 -0.11 6.25
C PHE A 27 -1.72 -0.27 7.59
N GLN A 28 -0.45 -0.65 7.53
CA GLN A 28 0.37 -0.88 8.71
C GLN A 28 1.73 -0.19 8.57
N SER A 29 2.42 0.06 9.68
CA SER A 29 3.77 0.60 9.67
C SER A 29 4.81 -0.52 9.76
N GLY A 30 5.75 -0.54 8.82
CA GLY A 30 6.89 -1.47 8.87
C GLY A 30 7.87 -1.19 10.02
N ARG A 31 7.67 -0.09 10.77
CA ARG A 31 8.43 0.19 12.01
C ARG A 31 7.95 -0.67 13.18
N THR A 32 6.69 -1.10 13.15
CA THR A 32 6.02 -1.76 14.27
C THR A 32 5.55 -3.18 13.95
N VAL A 33 5.37 -3.51 12.67
CA VAL A 33 4.93 -4.83 12.23
C VAL A 33 5.92 -5.40 11.22
N ASP A 34 6.28 -6.68 11.40
CA ASP A 34 6.97 -7.45 10.37
C ASP A 34 6.00 -7.83 9.25
N LYS A 35 5.96 -6.98 8.23
CA LYS A 35 5.11 -7.18 7.04
C LYS A 35 5.52 -8.38 6.18
N PHE A 36 6.74 -8.90 6.35
CA PHE A 36 7.21 -10.07 5.61
C PHE A 36 7.05 -11.37 6.41
N ALA A 37 6.48 -11.32 7.61
CA ALA A 37 6.15 -12.52 8.37
C ALA A 37 5.29 -13.48 7.53
N GLY A 38 5.74 -14.73 7.39
CA GLY A 38 5.07 -15.75 6.59
C GLY A 38 5.36 -15.70 5.08
N TYR A 39 6.15 -14.75 4.60
CA TYR A 39 6.65 -14.73 3.21
C TYR A 39 8.02 -15.39 3.11
N SER A 40 8.23 -16.19 2.06
CA SER A 40 9.56 -16.67 1.69
C SER A 40 10.43 -15.49 1.24
N ALA A 41 11.53 -15.23 1.94
CA ALA A 41 12.41 -14.12 1.63
C ALA A 41 13.20 -14.39 0.34
N LEU A 42 12.81 -13.72 -0.74
CA LEU A 42 13.60 -13.62 -1.96
C LEU A 42 14.30 -12.26 -1.99
N ARG A 43 15.55 -12.24 -2.46
CA ARG A 43 16.38 -11.02 -2.48
C ARG A 43 16.82 -10.67 -3.89
N SER A 44 16.81 -9.38 -4.16
CA SER A 44 17.42 -8.76 -5.32
C SER A 44 18.93 -8.59 -5.14
N ASP A 45 19.63 -8.16 -6.18
CA ASP A 45 21.10 -8.04 -6.18
C ASP A 45 21.59 -6.95 -5.21
N ASN A 46 20.77 -5.94 -4.93
CA ASN A 46 21.03 -4.94 -3.89
C ASN A 46 20.78 -5.45 -2.46
N GLY A 47 20.45 -6.74 -2.29
CA GLY A 47 20.25 -7.40 -1.01
C GLY A 47 18.87 -7.16 -0.37
N LEU A 48 17.99 -6.35 -0.98
CA LEU A 48 16.66 -6.07 -0.44
C LEU A 48 15.66 -7.19 -0.74
N VAL A 49 14.66 -7.34 0.12
CA VAL A 49 13.57 -8.30 -0.10
C VAL A 49 12.60 -7.73 -1.15
N PHE A 50 12.15 -8.59 -2.06
CA PHE A 50 11.02 -8.32 -2.96
C PHE A 50 9.89 -9.33 -2.73
N LEU A 51 8.68 -9.00 -3.17
CA LEU A 51 7.52 -9.86 -2.95
C LEU A 51 7.63 -11.14 -3.80
N PRO A 52 7.52 -12.34 -3.20
CA PRO A 52 7.66 -13.59 -3.95
C PRO A 52 6.43 -13.96 -4.80
N ARG A 53 5.33 -13.21 -4.69
CA ARG A 53 4.04 -13.45 -5.34
C ARG A 53 3.26 -12.14 -5.47
N TYR A 54 2.20 -12.14 -6.28
CA TYR A 54 1.34 -10.98 -6.53
C TYR A 54 2.06 -9.80 -7.20
N ILE A 55 3.19 -10.09 -7.85
CA ILE A 55 3.93 -9.15 -8.69
C ILE A 55 4.15 -9.78 -10.06
N ASN A 56 4.21 -8.94 -11.09
CA ASN A 56 4.67 -9.36 -12.41
C ASN A 56 6.12 -8.94 -12.69
N SER A 57 6.65 -7.98 -11.94
CA SER A 57 8.01 -7.49 -12.08
C SER A 57 8.49 -6.77 -10.82
N PHE A 58 9.80 -6.59 -10.70
CA PHE A 58 10.39 -5.68 -9.74
C PHE A 58 11.60 -4.95 -10.33
N MET A 59 11.94 -3.82 -9.73
CA MET A 59 13.13 -3.04 -10.06
C MET A 59 13.92 -2.72 -8.79
N SER A 60 15.24 -2.92 -8.85
CA SER A 60 16.17 -2.48 -7.82
C SER A 60 16.73 -1.11 -8.19
N LEU A 61 16.69 -0.19 -7.23
CA LEU A 61 17.00 1.21 -7.44
C LEU A 61 18.09 1.67 -6.49
N LYS A 62 18.99 2.50 -7.01
CA LYS A 62 19.95 3.29 -6.24
C LYS A 62 19.55 4.76 -6.30
N VAL A 63 19.42 5.39 -5.15
CA VAL A 63 19.06 6.80 -5.02
C VAL A 63 20.25 7.67 -5.43
N GLU A 64 20.02 8.53 -6.41
CA GLU A 64 21.01 9.52 -6.87
C GLU A 64 20.69 10.91 -6.29
N GLN A 65 19.41 11.24 -6.14
CA GLN A 65 18.97 12.51 -5.60
C GLN A 65 17.68 12.38 -4.78
N TYR A 66 17.53 13.23 -3.78
CA TYR A 66 16.31 13.43 -3.02
C TYR A 66 15.86 14.89 -3.14
N VAL A 67 14.61 15.11 -3.50
CA VAL A 67 13.96 16.43 -3.56
C VAL A 67 12.87 16.47 -2.50
N ASP A 68 12.91 17.48 -1.64
CA ASP A 68 11.91 17.71 -0.61
C ASP A 68 10.71 18.47 -1.21
N LEU A 69 9.51 17.92 -1.03
CA LEU A 69 8.23 18.48 -1.48
C LEU A 69 7.29 18.66 -0.27
N ASP A 70 7.85 18.98 0.89
CA ASP A 70 7.17 19.27 2.17
C ASP A 70 6.52 18.02 2.79
N THR A 71 5.34 17.64 2.31
CA THR A 71 4.63 16.45 2.82
C THR A 71 5.21 15.14 2.26
N HIS A 72 5.88 15.23 1.11
CA HIS A 72 6.44 14.08 0.40
C HIS A 72 7.88 14.37 0.00
N GLY A 73 8.63 13.30 -0.27
CA GLY A 73 9.96 13.40 -0.87
C GLY A 73 10.04 12.61 -2.16
N MET A 74 10.60 13.22 -3.20
CA MET A 74 10.84 12.57 -4.49
C MET A 74 12.26 12.03 -4.52
N PHE A 75 12.39 10.72 -4.78
CA PHE A 75 13.67 10.06 -4.99
C PHE A 75 13.91 9.88 -6.49
N ILE A 76 14.99 10.47 -7.00
CA ILE A 76 15.47 10.25 -8.37
C ILE A 76 16.53 9.15 -8.30
N CYS A 77 16.32 8.08 -9.04
CA CYS A 77 17.08 6.84 -8.88
C CYS A 77 17.56 6.29 -10.21
N THR A 78 18.74 5.66 -10.18
CA THR A 78 19.22 4.79 -11.25
C THR A 78 18.68 3.37 -11.03
N VAL A 79 18.17 2.76 -12.10
CA VAL A 79 17.79 1.34 -12.10
C VAL A 79 19.05 0.50 -12.18
N THR A 80 19.30 -0.33 -11.17
CA THR A 80 20.47 -1.22 -11.14
C THR A 80 20.12 -2.65 -11.55
N GLU A 81 18.83 -2.99 -11.51
CA GLU A 81 18.31 -4.31 -11.84
C GLU A 81 16.82 -4.21 -12.18
N ALA A 82 16.36 -5.02 -13.13
CA ALA A 82 14.94 -5.22 -13.37
C ALA A 82 14.69 -6.69 -13.73
N ARG A 83 13.63 -7.29 -13.17
CA ARG A 83 13.23 -8.66 -13.51
C ARG A 83 11.75 -8.72 -13.83
N VAL A 84 11.41 -9.46 -14.89
CA VAL A 84 10.05 -9.90 -15.19
C VAL A 84 9.86 -11.27 -14.53
N ILE A 85 8.80 -11.39 -13.73
CA ILE A 85 8.47 -12.58 -12.93
C ILE A 85 7.30 -13.33 -13.57
N SER A 86 6.34 -12.61 -14.16
CA SER A 86 5.19 -13.19 -14.84
C SER A 86 4.66 -12.26 -15.92
N ASN A 87 3.80 -12.80 -16.79
CA ASN A 87 3.05 -12.04 -17.80
C ASN A 87 1.64 -11.65 -17.32
N VAL A 88 1.35 -11.76 -16.02
CA VAL A 88 0.07 -11.33 -15.47
C VAL A 88 -0.02 -9.80 -15.58
N GLU A 89 -1.18 -9.30 -15.97
CA GLU A 89 -1.43 -7.88 -16.19
C GLU A 89 -1.05 -7.04 -14.96
N THR A 90 -0.49 -5.84 -15.21
CA THR A 90 -0.13 -4.94 -14.11
C THR A 90 -1.39 -4.34 -13.51
N MET A 91 -1.49 -4.35 -12.19
CA MET A 91 -2.59 -3.69 -11.51
C MET A 91 -2.45 -2.18 -11.62
N THR A 92 -3.33 -1.58 -12.41
CA THR A 92 -3.49 -0.13 -12.44
C THR A 92 -4.27 0.35 -11.21
N TYR A 93 -4.12 1.63 -10.89
CA TYR A 93 -4.89 2.23 -9.80
C TYR A 93 -6.41 2.17 -10.05
N ASN A 94 -6.83 2.35 -11.30
CA ASN A 94 -8.25 2.23 -11.68
C ASN A 94 -8.77 0.79 -11.50
N TYR A 95 -7.94 -0.21 -11.84
CA TYR A 95 -8.29 -1.62 -11.62
C TYR A 95 -8.43 -1.92 -10.12
N TYR A 96 -7.50 -1.44 -9.29
CA TYR A 96 -7.56 -1.57 -7.84
C TYR A 96 -8.86 -1.01 -7.26
N GLN A 97 -9.20 0.24 -7.59
CA GLN A 97 -10.40 0.90 -7.08
C GLN A 97 -11.70 0.20 -7.52
N SER A 98 -11.72 -0.35 -8.74
CA SER A 98 -12.95 -0.94 -9.30
C SER A 98 -13.15 -2.41 -8.91
N ASN A 99 -12.08 -3.18 -8.74
CA ASN A 99 -12.13 -4.64 -8.65
C ASN A 99 -11.52 -5.24 -7.38
N VAL A 100 -10.57 -4.56 -6.72
CA VAL A 100 -9.81 -5.13 -5.61
C VAL A 100 -10.19 -4.51 -4.27
N LYS A 101 -10.38 -3.18 -4.24
CA LYS A 101 -10.84 -2.49 -3.05
C LYS A 101 -12.28 -2.93 -2.73
N PRO A 102 -12.56 -3.49 -1.54
CA PRO A 102 -13.91 -3.84 -1.13
C PRO A 102 -14.82 -2.61 -1.19
N LYS A 103 -15.97 -2.76 -1.85
CA LYS A 103 -17.01 -1.75 -1.80
C LYS A 103 -17.65 -1.81 -0.41
N PRO A 104 -17.78 -0.68 0.30
CA PRO A 104 -18.42 -0.67 1.59
C PRO A 104 -19.88 -1.10 1.45
N GLU A 105 -20.32 -2.06 2.26
CA GLU A 105 -21.71 -2.51 2.28
C GLU A 105 -22.50 -1.61 3.23
N THR A 106 -23.09 -0.57 2.65
CA THR A 106 -23.79 0.52 3.36
C THR A 106 -25.29 0.33 3.45
N GLU A 107 -25.87 -0.61 2.71
CA GLU A 107 -27.32 -0.84 2.73
C GLU A 107 -27.81 -1.22 4.13
N GLY A 108 -28.78 -0.44 4.64
CA GLY A 108 -29.41 -0.68 5.94
C GLY A 108 -28.59 -0.24 7.16
N LYS A 109 -27.36 0.27 6.98
CA LYS A 109 -26.53 0.75 8.09
C LYS A 109 -26.73 2.23 8.35
N LYS A 110 -26.70 2.63 9.61
CA LYS A 110 -26.72 4.03 10.05
C LYS A 110 -25.37 4.36 10.68
N GLY A 111 -24.67 5.33 10.11
CA GLY A 111 -23.36 5.71 10.61
C GLY A 111 -22.51 6.37 9.55
N PHE A 112 -21.20 6.08 9.58
CA PHE A 112 -20.21 6.71 8.74
C PHE A 112 -19.29 5.68 8.11
N VAL A 113 -18.97 5.85 6.83
CA VAL A 113 -18.07 4.99 6.08
C VAL A 113 -16.74 5.71 5.81
N CYS A 114 -15.63 5.04 6.08
CA CYS A 114 -14.31 5.52 5.71
C CYS A 114 -14.11 5.38 4.19
N LEU A 115 -13.93 6.50 3.48
CA LEU A 115 -13.74 6.54 2.03
C LEU A 115 -12.44 5.88 1.56
N VAL A 116 -11.46 5.74 2.46
CA VAL A 116 -10.14 5.17 2.15
C VAL A 116 -10.19 3.64 2.12
N CYS A 117 -10.76 3.00 3.14
CA CYS A 117 -10.72 1.54 3.31
C CYS A 117 -12.09 0.85 3.44
N GLY A 118 -13.18 1.62 3.54
CA GLY A 118 -14.54 1.09 3.66
C GLY A 118 -14.97 0.62 5.05
N TYR A 119 -14.21 0.96 6.10
CA TYR A 119 -14.64 0.70 7.48
C TYR A 119 -15.93 1.44 7.79
N ILE A 120 -16.88 0.80 8.46
CA ILE A 120 -18.15 1.40 8.87
C ILE A 120 -18.13 1.59 10.39
N TYR A 121 -18.31 2.84 10.80
CA TYR A 121 -18.59 3.23 12.17
C TYR A 121 -20.10 3.37 12.32
N GLU A 122 -20.71 2.53 13.15
CA GLU A 122 -22.14 2.59 13.45
C GLU A 122 -22.35 3.50 14.67
N GLY A 123 -22.94 4.67 14.44
CA GLY A 123 -23.19 5.67 15.48
C GLY A 123 -23.86 6.92 14.89
N ASP A 124 -24.57 7.67 15.73
CA ASP A 124 -25.33 8.84 15.27
C ASP A 124 -24.43 10.04 14.94
N GLU A 125 -23.32 10.18 15.68
CA GLU A 125 -22.32 11.24 15.53
C GLU A 125 -20.92 10.62 15.40
N LEU A 126 -20.12 11.18 14.49
CA LEU A 126 -18.73 10.78 14.29
C LEU A 126 -17.83 11.55 15.27
N PRO A 127 -17.03 10.88 16.12
CA PRO A 127 -16.08 11.57 16.98
C PRO A 127 -15.03 12.33 16.16
N ASP A 128 -14.73 13.58 16.53
CA ASP A 128 -13.71 14.41 15.87
C ASP A 128 -12.30 13.79 15.93
N ASP A 129 -12.04 12.98 16.97
CA ASP A 129 -10.77 12.29 17.21
C ASP A 129 -10.74 10.85 16.67
N ILE A 130 -11.77 10.43 15.92
CA ILE A 130 -11.80 9.07 15.39
C ILE A 130 -10.60 8.83 14.47
N VAL A 131 -9.90 7.74 14.74
CA VAL A 131 -8.86 7.20 13.88
C VAL A 131 -9.38 5.88 13.34
N CYS A 132 -9.56 5.79 12.02
CA CYS A 132 -10.05 4.59 11.35
C CYS A 132 -9.22 3.38 11.82
N PRO A 133 -9.85 2.34 12.41
CA PRO A 133 -9.12 1.23 12.99
C PRO A 133 -8.35 0.43 11.93
N LEU A 134 -8.79 0.47 10.67
CA LEU A 134 -8.16 -0.21 9.55
C LEU A 134 -7.01 0.61 8.94
N CYS A 135 -7.29 1.79 8.36
CA CYS A 135 -6.27 2.54 7.61
C CYS A 135 -5.58 3.66 8.41
N LYS A 136 -6.01 3.95 9.63
CA LYS A 136 -5.46 5.01 10.51
C LYS A 136 -5.66 6.45 10.02
N HIS A 137 -6.54 6.66 9.04
CA HIS A 137 -6.99 8.00 8.64
C HIS A 137 -7.98 8.60 9.65
N GLY A 138 -8.02 9.93 9.72
CA GLY A 138 -8.86 10.66 10.67
C GLY A 138 -10.31 10.87 10.21
N ALA A 139 -11.09 11.61 11.02
CA ALA A 139 -12.49 11.95 10.77
C ALA A 139 -12.76 12.54 9.36
N ALA A 140 -11.82 13.30 8.79
CA ALA A 140 -11.96 13.93 7.47
C ALA A 140 -12.17 12.94 6.31
N ASP A 141 -11.77 11.67 6.48
CA ASP A 141 -11.91 10.62 5.48
C ASP A 141 -13.17 9.76 5.67
N PHE A 142 -14.13 10.20 6.50
CA PHE A 142 -15.41 9.54 6.72
C PHE A 142 -16.56 10.33 6.09
N GLU A 143 -17.53 9.60 5.53
CA GLU A 143 -18.78 10.17 4.98
C GLU A 143 -19.99 9.49 5.63
N ARG A 144 -21.06 10.26 5.85
CA ARG A 144 -22.30 9.73 6.44
C ARG A 144 -22.98 8.77 5.45
N ILE A 145 -23.44 7.63 5.97
CA ILE A 145 -24.26 6.63 5.26
C ILE A 145 -25.73 7.03 5.30
#